data_AF-A0A371G5T5-F1
#
_entry.id   AF-A0A371G5T5-F1
#
_cell.length_a   1.000
_cell.length_b   1.000
_cell.length_c   1.000
_cell.angle_alpha   90.00
_cell.angle_beta   90.00
_cell.angle_gamma   90.00
#
_symmetry.space_group_name_H-M   'P 1'
#
loop_
_entity.id
_entity.type
_entity.pdbx_description
1 polymer ?
#
loop_
_entity_poly.entity_id
_entity_poly.type
_entity_poly.pdbx_seq_one_letter_code
_entity_poly.pdbx_strand_id
1 'polypeptide(L)'
;MISVEIGESSIRQDNFDPECNTDVIQVDLDLVEEAKEQACIRQEASKQRATKRYNTKVKPRDFKENDLVWRKTGEAKKKKKREANNQLEKTIQKVKTFHKLLKSIQETKPYKPYKKLEPSKRTKTH
;
A
#
# COMPACT_ATOMS: atom_id res chain seq x y z
N MET A 1 0.09 -28.23 -43.17
CA MET A 1 -0.20 -26.78 -43.21
C MET A 1 -1.42 -26.57 -42.33
N ILE A 2 -1.30 -25.80 -41.25
CA ILE A 2 -2.37 -25.61 -40.27
C ILE A 2 -3.09 -24.30 -40.62
N SER A 3 -4.42 -24.36 -40.76
CA SER A 3 -5.25 -23.16 -40.91
C SER A 3 -5.38 -22.48 -39.56
N VAL A 4 -4.98 -21.22 -39.47
CA VAL A 4 -5.28 -20.39 -38.30
C VAL A 4 -6.73 -19.96 -38.41
N GLU A 5 -7.58 -20.46 -37.52
CA GLU A 5 -8.95 -19.99 -37.38
C GLU A 5 -8.91 -18.58 -36.79
N ILE A 6 -9.15 -17.57 -37.62
CA ILE A 6 -9.42 -16.21 -37.14
C ILE A 6 -10.85 -16.25 -36.62
N GLY A 7 -11.01 -16.21 -35.29
CA GLY A 7 -12.33 -16.15 -34.66
C GLY A 7 -13.10 -14.89 -35.07
N GLU A 8 -14.41 -14.89 -34.81
CA GLU A 8 -15.29 -13.74 -35.08
C GLU A 8 -14.67 -12.44 -34.55
N SER A 9 -14.70 -11.38 -35.37
CA SER A 9 -14.20 -10.08 -34.97
C SER A 9 -14.97 -9.59 -33.75
N SER A 10 -14.23 -9.04 -32.78
CA SER A 10 -14.87 -8.44 -31.61
C SER A 10 -15.60 -7.18 -32.05
N ILE A 11 -16.71 -6.84 -31.39
CA ILE A 11 -17.40 -5.54 -31.51
C ILE A 11 -16.41 -4.35 -31.40
N ARG A 12 -15.32 -4.49 -30.64
CA ARG A 12 -14.26 -3.46 -30.53
C ARG A 12 -13.42 -3.32 -31.80
N GLN A 13 -13.20 -4.42 -32.53
CA GLN A 13 -12.52 -4.43 -33.82
C GLN A 13 -13.44 -3.90 -34.92
N ASP A 14 -14.72 -4.28 -34.91
CA ASP A 14 -15.69 -3.86 -35.92
C ASP A 14 -15.97 -2.35 -35.88
N ASN A 15 -15.92 -1.75 -34.68
CA ASN A 15 -16.13 -0.31 -34.46
C ASN A 15 -14.83 0.48 -34.30
N PHE A 16 -13.68 -0.07 -34.72
CA PHE A 16 -12.40 0.62 -34.59
C PHE A 16 -12.28 1.73 -35.65
N ASP A 17 -12.46 2.98 -35.22
CA ASP A 17 -12.16 4.16 -36.02
C ASP A 17 -10.90 4.87 -35.46
N PRO A 18 -9.76 4.82 -36.16
CA PRO A 18 -8.52 5.37 -35.64
C PRO A 18 -8.56 6.89 -35.43
N GLU A 19 -9.22 7.65 -36.31
CA GLU A 19 -9.25 9.12 -36.21
C GLU A 19 -10.17 9.58 -35.07
N CYS A 20 -11.41 9.05 -35.03
CA CYS A 20 -12.34 9.38 -33.95
C CYS A 20 -11.81 8.93 -32.58
N ASN A 21 -11.15 7.77 -32.49
CA ASN A 21 -10.61 7.30 -31.22
C ASN A 21 -9.43 8.15 -30.73
N THR A 22 -8.55 8.63 -31.63
CA THR A 22 -7.45 9.51 -31.22
C THR A 22 -7.96 10.83 -30.68
N ASP A 23 -8.98 11.40 -31.31
CA ASP A 23 -9.57 12.68 -30.90
C ASP A 23 -10.25 12.55 -29.53
N VAL A 24 -11.03 11.47 -29.33
CA VAL A 24 -11.66 11.17 -28.03
C VAL A 24 -10.61 10.98 -26.93
N ILE A 25 -9.52 10.26 -27.21
CA ILE A 25 -8.43 10.08 -26.25
C ILE A 25 -7.76 11.42 -25.90
N GLN A 26 -7.56 12.31 -26.87
CA GLN A 26 -6.99 13.62 -26.61
C GLN A 26 -7.91 14.46 -25.70
N VAL A 27 -9.20 14.51 -26.02
CA VAL A 27 -10.19 15.22 -25.19
C VAL A 27 -10.23 14.66 -23.76
N ASP A 28 -10.21 13.34 -23.60
CA ASP A 28 -10.19 12.70 -22.28
C ASP A 28 -8.94 13.09 -21.48
N LEU A 29 -7.78 13.18 -22.14
CA LEU A 29 -6.53 13.59 -21.51
C LEU A 29 -6.57 15.06 -21.07
N ASP A 30 -7.09 15.95 -21.91
CA ASP A 30 -7.23 17.37 -21.61
C ASP A 30 -8.14 17.58 -20.39
N LEU A 31 -9.28 16.88 -20.33
CA LEU A 31 -10.21 16.93 -19.19
C LEU A 31 -9.54 16.49 -17.88
N VAL A 32 -8.70 15.45 -17.94
CA VAL A 32 -7.95 14.98 -16.77
C VAL A 32 -6.89 15.98 -16.35
N GLU A 33 -6.24 16.65 -17.29
CA GLU A 33 -5.25 17.69 -17.02
C GLU A 33 -5.90 18.91 -16.34
N GLU A 34 -6.99 19.43 -16.89
CA GLU A 34 -7.76 20.53 -16.30
C GLU A 34 -8.23 20.20 -14.87
N ALA A 35 -8.72 18.97 -14.65
CA ALA A 35 -9.16 18.53 -13.33
C ALA A 35 -8.01 18.51 -12.32
N LYS A 36 -6.81 18.09 -12.75
CA LYS A 36 -5.60 18.09 -11.91
C LYS A 36 -5.14 19.51 -11.60
N GLU A 37 -5.11 20.39 -12.59
CA GLU A 37 -4.74 21.79 -12.39
C GLU A 37 -5.67 22.47 -11.38
N GLN A 38 -6.98 22.29 -11.55
CA GLN A 38 -7.97 22.85 -10.64
C GLN A 38 -7.86 22.25 -9.23
N ALA A 39 -7.53 20.96 -9.11
CA ALA A 39 -7.22 20.36 -7.81
C ALA A 39 -5.95 20.97 -7.18
N CYS A 40 -4.90 21.21 -7.97
CA CYS A 40 -3.67 21.84 -7.53
C CYS A 40 -3.92 23.26 -7.00
N ILE A 41 -4.65 24.08 -7.76
CA ILE A 41 -5.04 25.46 -7.37
C ILE A 41 -5.80 25.44 -6.04
N ARG A 42 -6.80 24.55 -5.90
CA ARG A 42 -7.57 24.42 -4.64
C ARG A 42 -6.68 24.00 -3.47
N GLN A 43 -5.78 23.06 -3.69
CA GLN A 43 -4.85 22.60 -2.65
C GLN A 43 -3.92 23.73 -2.21
N GLU A 44 -3.35 24.47 -3.15
CA GLU A 44 -2.47 25.59 -2.85
C GLU A 44 -3.21 26.71 -2.13
N ALA A 45 -4.40 27.10 -2.61
CA ALA A 45 -5.24 28.08 -1.94
C ALA A 45 -5.60 27.65 -0.50
N SER A 46 -5.86 26.36 -0.29
CA SER A 46 -6.11 25.80 1.05
C SER A 46 -4.87 25.93 1.95
N LYS A 47 -3.69 25.55 1.45
CA LYS A 47 -2.41 25.72 2.17
C LYS A 47 -2.18 27.18 2.53
N GLN A 48 -2.34 28.10 1.58
CA GLN A 48 -2.16 29.54 1.81
C GLN A 48 -3.16 30.10 2.84
N ARG A 49 -4.43 29.66 2.81
CA ARG A 49 -5.41 30.05 3.84
C ARG A 49 -5.00 29.54 5.22
N ALA A 50 -4.52 28.31 5.31
CA ALA A 50 -4.04 27.73 6.56
C ALA A 50 -2.82 28.47 7.12
N THR A 51 -1.83 28.79 6.28
CA THR A 51 -0.63 29.54 6.69
C THR A 51 -0.99 30.94 7.15
N LYS A 52 -1.84 31.67 6.41
CA LYS A 52 -2.34 33.00 6.83
C LYS A 52 -3.07 32.92 8.18
N ARG A 53 -3.95 31.94 8.38
CA ARG A 53 -4.65 31.75 9.66
C ARG A 53 -3.70 31.44 10.81
N TYR A 54 -2.66 30.67 10.57
CA TYR A 54 -1.66 30.37 11.60
C TYR A 54 -0.83 31.63 11.93
N ASN A 55 -0.28 32.29 10.91
CA ASN A 55 0.58 33.46 11.06
C ASN A 55 -0.14 34.65 11.72
N THR A 56 -1.43 34.85 11.43
CA THR A 56 -2.24 35.91 12.07
C THR A 56 -2.54 35.61 13.54
N LYS A 57 -2.68 34.34 13.93
CA LYS A 57 -2.96 33.94 15.31
C LYS A 57 -1.70 33.88 16.18
N VAL A 58 -0.57 33.54 15.58
CA VAL A 58 0.72 33.48 16.28
C VAL A 58 1.33 34.88 16.30
N LYS A 59 1.09 35.62 17.38
CA LYS A 59 1.81 36.85 17.65
C LYS A 59 3.18 36.50 18.22
N PRO A 60 4.30 36.86 17.57
CA PRO A 60 5.61 36.70 18.18
C PRO A 60 5.65 37.51 19.47
N ARG A 61 6.11 36.88 20.54
CA ARG A 61 6.35 37.50 21.84
C ARG A 61 7.82 37.33 22.16
N ASP A 62 8.48 38.44 22.47
CA ASP A 62 9.83 38.42 22.98
C ASP A 62 9.77 38.02 24.46
N PHE A 63 10.59 37.05 24.84
CA PHE A 63 10.76 36.62 26.23
C PHE A 63 12.18 36.96 26.68
N LYS A 64 12.32 37.48 27.89
CA LYS A 64 13.61 37.77 28.52
C LYS A 64 13.99 36.67 29.51
N GLU A 65 15.26 36.63 29.90
CA GLU A 65 15.70 35.79 31.02
C GLU A 65 14.87 36.11 32.26
N ASN A 66 14.38 35.07 32.94
CA ASN A 66 13.45 35.11 34.08
C ASN A 66 11.96 35.36 33.78
N ASP A 67 11.54 35.41 32.52
CA ASP A 67 10.11 35.44 32.19
C ASP A 67 9.44 34.09 32.51
N LEU A 68 8.44 34.13 33.40
CA LEU A 68 7.62 32.97 33.76
C LEU A 68 6.54 32.74 32.70
N VAL A 69 6.62 31.61 31.98
CA VAL A 69 5.67 31.24 30.93
C VAL A 69 4.98 29.93 31.27
N TRP A 70 3.64 29.92 31.28
CA TRP A 70 2.88 28.68 31.44
C TRP A 70 3.00 27.81 30.18
N ARG A 71 3.75 26.70 30.26
CA ARG A 71 3.83 25.71 29.17
C ARG A 71 2.77 24.64 29.36
N LYS A 72 1.88 24.47 28.37
CA LYS A 72 0.99 23.32 28.33
C LYS A 72 1.79 22.09 27.92
N THR A 73 2.25 21.33 28.90
CA THR A 73 3.07 20.13 28.69
C THR A 73 2.22 19.01 28.06
N GLY A 74 2.42 18.73 26.78
CA GLY A 74 1.73 17.66 26.04
C GLY A 74 2.16 16.22 26.44
N GLU A 75 2.77 16.03 27.61
CA GLU A 75 3.35 14.75 28.05
C GLU A 75 2.35 13.60 28.14
N ALA A 76 1.10 13.90 28.53
CA ALA A 76 0.03 12.91 28.55
C ALA A 76 -0.24 12.27 27.16
N LYS A 77 -0.02 13.03 26.07
CA LYS A 77 -0.15 12.51 24.70
C LYS A 77 1.12 11.81 24.21
N LYS A 78 2.29 12.19 24.73
CA LYS A 78 3.59 11.57 24.37
C LYS A 78 3.73 10.15 24.90
N LYS A 79 3.19 9.84 26.10
CA LYS A 79 3.22 8.48 26.67
C LYS A 79 2.47 7.48 25.78
N LYS A 80 1.20 7.77 25.43
CA LYS A 80 0.39 6.92 24.55
C LYS A 80 1.01 6.69 23.17
N LYS A 81 1.62 7.73 22.57
CA LYS A 81 2.30 7.61 21.26
C LYS A 81 3.56 6.73 21.35
N ARG A 82 4.34 6.84 22.43
CA ARG A 82 5.51 5.99 22.67
C ARG A 82 5.12 4.54 22.92
N GLU A 83 4.06 4.31 23.70
CA GLU A 83 3.52 2.97 23.96
C GLU A 83 3.03 2.31 22.67
N ALA A 84 2.29 3.03 21.83
CA ALA A 84 1.83 2.55 20.53
C ALA A 84 3.00 2.24 19.57
N ASN A 85 4.01 3.11 19.51
CA ASN A 85 5.21 2.88 18.68
C ASN A 85 6.01 1.67 19.17
N ASN A 86 6.21 1.52 20.48
CA ASN A 86 6.89 0.36 21.05
C ASN A 86 6.12 -0.94 20.76
N GLN A 87 4.78 -0.89 20.78
CA GLN A 87 3.95 -2.04 20.43
C GLN A 87 4.07 -2.40 18.95
N LEU A 88 4.08 -1.39 18.07
CA LEU A 88 4.29 -1.57 16.63
C LEU A 88 5.67 -2.20 16.34
N GLU A 89 6.73 -1.70 16.96
CA GLU A 89 8.08 -2.26 16.83
C GLU A 89 8.15 -3.74 17.28
N LYS A 90 7.49 -4.08 18.39
CA LYS A 90 7.36 -5.47 18.83
C LYS A 90 6.63 -6.35 17.81
N THR A 91 5.56 -5.84 17.18
CA THR A 91 4.84 -6.59 16.14
C THR A 91 5.67 -6.78 14.87
N ILE A 92 6.38 -5.74 14.43
CA ILE A 92 7.31 -5.81 13.30
C ILE A 92 8.39 -6.87 13.57
N GLN A 93 8.93 -6.88 14.79
CA GLN A 93 9.94 -7.88 15.16
C GLN A 93 9.34 -9.29 15.10
N LYS A 94 8.14 -9.52 15.66
CA LYS A 94 7.45 -10.83 15.58
C LYS A 94 7.27 -11.31 14.13
N VAL A 95 6.82 -10.42 13.24
CA VAL A 95 6.64 -10.75 11.81
C VAL A 95 7.97 -11.08 11.14
N LYS A 96 9.03 -10.31 11.43
CA LYS A 96 10.38 -10.58 10.92
C LYS A 96 10.90 -11.94 11.37
N THR A 97 10.71 -12.29 12.65
CA THR A 97 11.13 -13.60 13.17
C THR A 97 10.34 -14.73 12.52
N PHE A 98 9.03 -14.55 12.32
CA PHE A 98 8.18 -15.54 11.67
C PHE A 98 8.56 -15.76 10.21
N HIS A 99 8.82 -14.69 9.46
CA HIS A 99 9.30 -14.78 8.07
C HIS A 99 10.64 -15.52 7.96
N LYS A 100 11.55 -15.27 8.91
CA LYS A 100 12.83 -15.98 8.99
C LYS A 100 12.63 -17.48 9.25
N LEU A 101 11.71 -17.84 10.15
CA LEU A 101 11.36 -19.23 10.41
C LEU A 101 10.75 -19.92 9.19
N LEU A 102 9.81 -19.27 8.50
CA LEU A 102 9.20 -19.82 7.29
C LEU A 102 10.21 -20.11 6.19
N LYS A 103 11.17 -19.19 5.97
CA LYS A 103 12.27 -19.42 5.02
C LYS A 103 13.12 -20.61 5.41
N SER A 104 13.48 -20.73 6.70
CA SER A 104 14.27 -21.87 7.17
C SER A 104 13.54 -23.21 7.02
N ILE A 105 12.20 -23.22 7.15
CA ILE A 105 11.40 -24.43 6.94
C ILE A 105 11.37 -24.81 5.45
N GLN A 106 11.21 -23.83 4.56
CA GLN A 106 11.22 -24.05 3.10
C GLN A 106 12.59 -24.53 2.58
N GLU A 107 13.67 -24.21 3.29
CA GLU A 107 15.04 -24.62 2.95
C GLU A 107 15.42 -26.02 3.48
N THR A 108 14.57 -26.68 4.28
CA THR A 108 14.83 -28.06 4.75
C THR A 108 14.51 -29.10 3.66
N LYS A 109 15.48 -29.95 3.33
CA LYS A 109 15.37 -30.99 2.30
C LYS A 109 14.17 -31.94 2.55
N PRO A 110 13.46 -32.40 1.51
CA PRO A 110 12.24 -33.19 1.69
C PRO A 110 12.50 -34.52 2.39
N TYR A 111 11.63 -34.84 3.35
CA TYR A 111 11.58 -36.11 4.06
C TYR A 111 11.49 -37.30 3.08
N LYS A 112 12.39 -38.29 3.20
CA LYS A 112 12.37 -39.53 2.41
C LYS A 112 11.41 -40.53 3.06
N PRO A 113 10.32 -40.97 2.40
CA PRO A 113 9.42 -41.96 2.97
C PRO A 113 10.05 -43.36 2.94
N TYR A 114 9.90 -44.11 4.03
CA TYR A 114 10.43 -45.46 4.19
C TYR A 114 9.91 -46.44 3.12
N LYS A 115 10.78 -47.35 2.65
CA LYS A 115 10.43 -48.44 1.73
C LYS A 115 9.33 -49.31 2.36
N LYS A 116 8.21 -49.49 1.65
CA LYS A 116 7.10 -50.36 2.09
C LYS A 116 7.60 -51.81 2.18
N LEU A 117 7.43 -52.43 3.35
CA LEU A 117 7.56 -53.87 3.54
C LEU A 117 6.40 -54.56 2.81
N GLU A 118 6.69 -55.54 1.94
CA GLU A 118 5.63 -56.31 1.28
C GLU A 118 4.89 -57.21 2.28
N PRO A 119 3.54 -57.26 2.25
CA PRO A 119 2.78 -58.08 3.18
C PRO A 119 2.85 -59.56 2.80
N SER A 120 3.15 -60.39 3.81
CA SER A 120 3.15 -61.85 3.77
C SER A 120 1.78 -62.41 3.36
N LYS A 121 1.77 -63.31 2.38
CA LYS A 121 0.57 -63.99 1.88
C LYS A 121 0.01 -64.94 2.94
N ARG A 122 -1.08 -64.55 3.61
CA ARG A 122 -1.85 -65.44 4.48
C ARG A 122 -2.92 -66.15 3.66
N THR A 123 -2.72 -67.44 3.37
CA THR A 123 -3.76 -68.32 2.84
C THR A 123 -4.81 -68.56 3.93
N LYS A 124 -6.09 -68.28 3.63
CA LYS A 124 -7.21 -68.61 4.52
C LYS A 124 -7.66 -70.04 4.25
N THR A 125 -7.64 -70.83 5.31
CA THR A 125 -8.27 -72.15 5.44
C THR A 125 -9.79 -72.02 5.38
N HIS A 126 -10.44 -72.87 4.59
CA HIS A 126 -11.82 -73.30 4.77
C HIS A 126 -11.82 -74.82 4.95
#